data_AF-A0A9P9R3S6-F1
#
_entry.id   AF-A0A9P9R3S6-F1
#
_cell.length_a   1.000
_cell.length_b   1.000
_cell.length_c   1.000
_cell.angle_alpha   90.00
_cell.angle_beta   90.00
_cell.angle_gamma   90.00
#
_symmetry.space_group_name_H-M   'P 1'
#
loop_
_entity.id
_entity.type
_entity.pdbx_description
1 polymer ?
#
loop_
_entity_poly.entity_id
_entity_poly.type
_entity_poly.pdbx_seq_one_letter_code
_entity_poly.pdbx_strand_id
1 'polypeptide(L)'
;MAPTQIARTLFTSESLSGGLRHARMAVRAAGPDLARLSAHHLQRRALTVNSTQKVTLGVIAVYTVVIALLWNIPYIRWSLWPFKMLVIAFHEFGHALAACCTGGRVKSISLDPREGGVTHMYGGMSAITLPAGYLGSSLIGALLIFCGFNIVASSTRLAYDCHCALGGWIARGLLVHQTC
;
A
#
# COMPACT_ATOMS: atom_id res chain seq x y z
N MET A 1 47.10 -23.98 24.81
CA MET A 1 45.93 -23.39 24.14
C MET A 1 46.37 -23.07 22.70
N ALA A 2 45.82 -23.53 21.58
CA ALA A 2 44.74 -24.45 21.27
C ALA A 2 44.91 -24.93 19.78
N PRO A 3 45.39 -26.15 19.50
CA PRO A 3 45.45 -26.67 18.12
C PRO A 3 44.08 -27.17 17.61
N THR A 4 43.08 -27.29 18.49
CA THR A 4 41.74 -27.79 18.16
C THR A 4 40.80 -26.74 17.56
N GLN A 5 41.15 -25.45 17.62
CA GLN A 5 40.32 -24.37 17.09
C GLN A 5 40.56 -24.08 15.60
N ILE A 6 41.75 -24.37 15.07
CA ILE A 6 42.11 -24.09 13.67
C ILE A 6 41.51 -25.14 12.71
N ALA A 7 41.46 -26.42 13.11
CA ALA A 7 40.83 -27.46 12.30
C ALA A 7 39.31 -27.25 12.19
N ARG A 8 38.64 -26.78 13.27
CA ARG A 8 37.19 -26.60 13.27
C ARG A 8 36.73 -25.43 12.39
N THR A 9 37.55 -24.39 12.21
CA THR A 9 37.24 -23.23 11.34
C THR A 9 37.53 -23.48 9.86
N LEU A 10 38.54 -24.28 9.53
CA LEU A 10 38.85 -24.67 8.15
C LEU A 10 37.86 -25.70 7.59
N PHE A 11 37.45 -26.70 8.40
CA PHE A 11 36.46 -27.69 7.96
C PHE A 11 35.04 -27.12 7.79
N THR A 12 34.71 -26.02 8.47
CA THR A 12 33.37 -25.40 8.37
C THR A 12 33.27 -24.37 7.25
N SER A 13 34.31 -23.61 6.93
CA SER A 13 34.25 -22.55 5.91
C SER A 13 34.45 -23.04 4.47
N GLU A 14 35.35 -24.00 4.22
CA GLU A 14 35.57 -24.62 2.91
C GLU A 14 34.39 -25.54 2.52
N SER A 15 33.87 -26.31 3.48
CA SER A 15 32.70 -27.18 3.26
C SER A 15 31.41 -26.39 3.04
N LEU A 16 31.19 -25.31 3.80
CA LEU A 16 30.02 -24.44 3.61
C LEU A 16 30.09 -23.65 2.31
N SER A 17 31.27 -23.14 1.93
CA SER A 17 31.46 -22.43 0.66
C SER A 17 31.40 -23.37 -0.55
N GLY A 18 31.93 -24.58 -0.44
CA GLY A 18 31.74 -25.67 -1.39
C GLY A 18 30.27 -26.04 -1.52
N GLY A 19 29.56 -26.29 -0.43
CA GLY A 19 28.14 -26.60 -0.40
C GLY A 19 27.28 -25.49 -1.01
N LEU A 20 27.56 -24.22 -0.70
CA LEU A 20 26.91 -23.06 -1.30
C LEU A 20 27.20 -22.92 -2.80
N ARG A 21 28.41 -23.25 -3.27
CA ARG A 21 28.75 -23.27 -4.70
C ARG A 21 27.98 -24.37 -5.43
N HIS A 22 27.90 -25.57 -4.86
CA HIS A 22 27.13 -26.68 -5.44
C HIS A 22 25.63 -26.39 -5.42
N ALA A 23 25.10 -25.83 -4.34
CA ALA A 23 23.72 -25.39 -4.26
C ALA A 23 23.42 -24.28 -5.27
N ARG A 24 24.31 -23.29 -5.44
CA ARG A 24 24.16 -22.22 -6.43
C ARG A 24 24.26 -22.73 -7.87
N MET A 25 25.11 -23.72 -8.14
CA MET A 25 25.18 -24.37 -9.46
C MET A 25 23.93 -25.22 -9.72
N ALA A 26 23.45 -25.98 -8.74
CA ALA A 26 22.22 -26.75 -8.84
C ALA A 26 20.99 -25.84 -9.06
N VAL A 27 20.90 -24.72 -8.33
CA VAL A 27 19.83 -23.73 -8.52
C VAL A 27 19.94 -23.02 -9.87
N ARG A 28 21.14 -22.77 -10.38
CA ARG A 28 21.33 -22.21 -11.73
C ARG A 28 21.01 -23.21 -12.84
N ALA A 29 21.29 -24.49 -12.62
CA ALA A 29 20.98 -25.57 -13.54
C ALA A 29 19.48 -25.92 -13.54
N ALA A 30 18.83 -25.95 -12.37
CA ALA A 30 17.40 -26.25 -12.21
C ALA A 30 16.49 -25.01 -12.31
N GLY A 31 17.07 -23.80 -12.24
CA GLY A 31 16.37 -22.52 -12.38
C GLY A 31 15.56 -22.39 -13.68
N PRO A 32 16.11 -22.70 -14.87
CA PRO A 32 15.34 -22.66 -16.11
C PRO A 32 14.18 -23.65 -16.12
N ASP A 33 14.35 -24.85 -15.54
CA ASP A 33 13.27 -25.85 -15.48
C ASP A 33 12.17 -25.46 -14.49
N LEU A 34 12.52 -24.89 -13.33
CA LEU A 34 11.56 -24.35 -12.37
C LEU A 34 10.82 -23.13 -12.94
N ALA A 35 11.50 -22.26 -13.69
CA ALA A 35 10.88 -21.14 -14.38
C ALA A 35 9.93 -21.62 -15.50
N ARG A 36 10.29 -22.68 -16.21
CA ARG A 36 9.47 -23.27 -17.27
C ARG A 36 8.26 -24.01 -16.71
N LEU A 37 8.41 -24.71 -15.59
CA LEU A 37 7.32 -25.36 -14.86
C LEU A 37 6.35 -24.35 -14.26
N SER A 38 6.85 -23.26 -13.68
CA SER A 38 6.00 -22.19 -13.13
C SER A 38 5.27 -21.44 -14.25
N ALA A 39 5.94 -21.14 -15.37
CA ALA A 39 5.32 -20.57 -16.56
C ALA A 39 4.22 -21.50 -17.12
N HIS A 40 4.49 -22.80 -17.25
CA HIS A 40 3.48 -23.77 -17.70
C HIS A 40 2.29 -23.89 -16.73
N HIS A 41 2.53 -23.80 -15.41
CA HIS A 41 1.46 -23.81 -14.41
C HIS A 41 0.61 -22.55 -14.45
N LEU A 42 1.22 -21.38 -14.60
CA LEU A 42 0.52 -20.10 -14.76
C LEU A 42 -0.27 -20.07 -16.07
N GLN A 43 0.31 -20.59 -17.15
CA GLN A 43 -0.34 -20.68 -18.46
C GLN A 43 -1.53 -21.65 -18.46
N ARG A 44 -1.43 -22.81 -17.77
CA ARG A 44 -2.58 -23.73 -17.61
C ARG A 44 -3.72 -23.13 -16.77
N ARG A 45 -3.41 -22.35 -15.72
CA ARG A 45 -4.44 -21.61 -14.97
C ARG A 45 -5.06 -20.47 -15.80
N ALA A 46 -4.31 -19.92 -16.75
CA ALA A 46 -4.78 -18.85 -17.63
C ALA A 46 -5.67 -19.33 -18.80
N LEU A 47 -5.64 -20.62 -19.16
CA LEU A 47 -6.25 -21.13 -20.41
C LEU A 47 -7.70 -21.59 -20.29
N THR A 48 -8.29 -21.65 -19.10
CA THR A 48 -9.72 -22.02 -18.92
C THR A 48 -10.52 -20.83 -18.36
N VAL A 49 -10.59 -19.74 -19.13
CA VAL A 49 -11.35 -18.55 -18.74
C VAL A 49 -12.84 -18.84 -18.99
N ASN A 50 -13.63 -18.95 -17.92
CA ASN A 50 -15.09 -19.12 -18.01
C ASN A 50 -15.71 -17.95 -18.81
N SER A 51 -16.85 -18.14 -19.46
CA SER A 51 -17.52 -17.09 -20.24
C SER A 51 -17.76 -15.82 -19.41
N THR A 52 -18.14 -15.97 -18.14
CA THR A 52 -18.26 -14.86 -17.19
C THR A 52 -16.93 -14.17 -16.91
N GLN A 53 -15.84 -14.91 -16.72
CA GLN A 53 -14.50 -14.32 -16.50
C GLN A 53 -14.01 -13.57 -17.74
N LYS A 54 -14.32 -14.04 -18.96
CA LYS A 54 -14.00 -13.31 -20.21
C LYS A 54 -14.73 -11.98 -20.27
N VAL A 55 -16.02 -11.96 -19.90
CA VAL A 55 -16.81 -10.72 -19.84
C VAL A 55 -16.24 -9.77 -18.79
N THR A 56 -15.96 -10.25 -17.57
CA THR A 56 -15.36 -9.41 -16.52
C THR A 56 -13.99 -8.87 -16.92
N LEU A 57 -13.13 -9.70 -17.53
CA LEU A 57 -11.83 -9.28 -18.03
C LEU A 57 -11.96 -8.24 -19.15
N GLY A 58 -12.92 -8.43 -20.06
CA GLY A 58 -13.24 -7.47 -21.11
C GLY A 58 -13.72 -6.13 -20.55
N VAL A 59 -14.60 -6.15 -19.55
CA VAL A 59 -15.09 -4.94 -18.87
C VAL A 59 -13.94 -4.21 -18.16
N ILE A 60 -13.08 -4.92 -17.43
CA ILE A 60 -11.89 -4.33 -16.77
C ILE A 60 -10.94 -3.72 -17.81
N ALA A 61 -10.71 -4.40 -18.92
CA ALA A 61 -9.85 -3.90 -20.00
C ALA A 61 -10.43 -2.62 -20.62
N VAL A 62 -11.74 -2.60 -20.91
CA VAL A 62 -12.43 -1.39 -21.41
C VAL A 62 -12.33 -0.25 -20.41
N TYR A 63 -12.62 -0.48 -19.12
CA TYR A 63 -12.47 0.56 -18.10
C TYR A 63 -11.05 1.11 -18.02
N THR A 64 -10.04 0.23 -18.11
CA THR A 64 -8.63 0.64 -18.07
C THR A 64 -8.28 1.54 -19.25
N VAL A 65 -8.73 1.19 -20.46
CA VAL A 65 -8.52 2.00 -21.67
C VAL A 65 -9.25 3.34 -21.56
N VAL A 66 -10.50 3.33 -21.08
CA VAL A 66 -11.28 4.56 -20.87
C VAL A 66 -10.58 5.49 -19.88
N ILE A 67 -10.15 4.98 -18.73
CA ILE A 67 -9.44 5.77 -17.70
C ILE A 67 -8.11 6.30 -18.25
N ALA A 68 -7.36 5.49 -19.01
CA ALA A 68 -6.11 5.92 -19.64
C ALA A 68 -6.33 7.03 -20.67
N LEU A 69 -7.37 6.94 -21.50
CA LEU A 69 -7.75 7.99 -22.44
C LEU A 69 -8.18 9.26 -21.70
N LEU A 70 -8.99 9.10 -20.64
CA LEU A 70 -9.46 10.21 -19.81
C LEU A 70 -8.29 10.98 -19.19
N TRP A 71 -7.21 10.29 -18.81
CA TRP A 71 -5.99 10.90 -18.28
C TRP A 71 -5.17 11.62 -19.37
N ASN A 72 -5.21 11.15 -20.61
CA ASN A 72 -4.44 11.71 -21.72
C ASN A 72 -5.04 13.03 -22.26
N ILE A 73 -6.35 13.23 -22.13
CA ILE A 73 -7.03 14.43 -22.64
C ILE A 73 -6.77 15.64 -21.72
N PRO A 74 -6.18 16.75 -22.23
CA PRO A 74 -5.76 17.89 -21.41
C PRO A 74 -6.91 18.62 -20.71
N TYR A 75 -8.11 18.62 -21.30
CA TYR A 75 -9.32 19.23 -20.73
C TYR A 75 -9.80 18.50 -19.46
N ILE A 76 -9.83 17.18 -19.50
CA ILE A 76 -10.32 16.36 -18.38
C ILE A 76 -9.29 16.38 -17.24
N ARG A 77 -7.99 16.41 -17.58
CA ARG A 77 -6.90 16.56 -16.60
C ARG A 77 -7.05 17.82 -15.74
N TRP A 78 -7.55 18.92 -16.31
CA TRP A 78 -7.83 20.15 -15.55
C TRP A 78 -8.99 19.97 -14.57
N SER A 79 -10.05 19.26 -14.97
CA SER A 79 -11.19 18.97 -14.10
C SER A 79 -10.86 17.96 -13.00
N LEU A 80 -9.92 17.05 -13.24
CA LEU A 80 -9.43 16.04 -12.29
C LEU A 80 -8.39 16.58 -11.31
N TRP A 81 -7.78 17.73 -11.60
CA TRP A 81 -6.75 18.35 -10.77
C TRP A 81 -7.16 18.59 -9.30
N PRO A 82 -8.35 19.16 -8.98
CA PRO A 82 -8.77 19.32 -7.58
C PRO A 82 -8.97 17.99 -6.85
N PHE A 83 -9.49 16.97 -7.54
CA PHE A 83 -9.65 15.62 -6.96
C PHE A 83 -8.30 14.96 -6.66
N LYS A 84 -7.31 15.18 -7.52
CA LYS A 84 -5.94 14.71 -7.28
C LYS A 84 -5.34 15.36 -6.03
N MET A 85 -5.50 16.66 -5.86
CA MET A 85 -5.03 17.37 -4.65
C MET A 85 -5.76 16.90 -3.39
N LEU A 86 -7.05 16.59 -3.47
CA LEU A 86 -7.83 16.06 -2.36
C LEU A 86 -7.31 14.70 -1.88
N VAL A 87 -6.98 13.78 -2.79
CA VAL A 87 -6.43 12.46 -2.43
C VAL A 87 -5.06 12.60 -1.75
N ILE A 88 -4.21 13.50 -2.24
CA ILE A 88 -2.91 13.81 -1.62
C ILE A 88 -3.12 14.41 -0.23
N ALA A 89 -4.08 15.31 -0.05
CA ALA A 89 -4.41 15.87 1.26
C ALA A 89 -4.86 14.80 2.25
N PHE A 90 -5.68 13.83 1.84
CA PHE A 90 -6.09 12.72 2.71
C PHE A 90 -4.95 11.75 3.02
N HIS A 91 -3.99 11.59 2.11
CA HIS A 91 -2.79 10.81 2.34
C HIS A 91 -1.93 11.43 3.46
N GLU A 92 -1.66 12.72 3.35
CA GLU A 92 -0.92 13.48 4.37
C GLU A 92 -1.67 13.56 5.71
N PHE A 93 -2.99 13.71 5.64
CA PHE A 93 -3.84 13.64 6.83
C PHE A 93 -3.76 12.28 7.53
N GLY A 94 -3.64 11.18 6.79
CA GLY A 94 -3.43 9.83 7.35
C GLY A 94 -2.12 9.71 8.15
N HIS A 95 -1.04 10.32 7.66
CA HIS A 95 0.23 10.40 8.40
C HIS A 95 0.09 11.23 9.69
N ALA A 96 -0.53 12.40 9.60
CA ALA A 96 -0.79 13.26 10.76
C ALA A 96 -1.65 12.55 11.83
N LEU A 97 -2.68 11.83 11.39
CA LEU A 97 -3.60 11.10 12.26
C LEU A 97 -2.89 9.94 12.98
N ALA A 98 -2.09 9.15 12.27
CA ALA A 98 -1.33 8.06 12.88
C ALA A 98 -0.20 8.55 13.80
N ALA A 99 0.42 9.68 13.48
CA ALA A 99 1.37 10.34 14.39
C ALA A 99 0.67 10.73 15.70
N CYS A 100 -0.51 11.38 15.62
CA CYS A 100 -1.31 11.75 16.79
C CYS A 100 -1.68 10.51 17.64
N CYS A 101 -2.10 9.40 17.03
CA CYS A 101 -2.45 8.18 17.75
C CYS A 101 -1.28 7.44 18.38
N THR A 102 -0.08 7.58 17.83
CA THR A 102 1.13 6.96 18.37
C THR A 102 1.87 7.85 19.36
N GLY A 103 1.28 8.99 19.73
CA GLY A 103 1.86 9.96 20.68
C GLY A 103 2.91 10.90 20.05
N GLY A 104 2.97 10.99 18.73
CA GLY A 104 3.76 11.97 18.00
C GLY A 104 3.03 13.31 17.86
N ARG A 105 3.80 14.40 17.74
CA ARG A 105 3.31 15.76 17.52
C ARG A 105 3.39 16.15 16.06
N VAL A 106 2.30 16.64 15.49
CA VAL A 106 2.26 17.18 14.12
C VAL A 106 2.55 18.68 14.16
N LYS A 107 3.56 19.13 13.43
CA LYS A 107 3.99 20.55 13.42
C LYS A 107 3.33 21.34 12.30
N SER A 108 3.26 20.79 11.10
CA SER A 108 2.64 21.43 9.95
C SER A 108 2.41 20.44 8.81
N ILE A 109 1.32 20.62 8.07
CA ILE A 109 1.04 19.90 6.83
C ILE A 109 1.18 20.90 5.69
N SER A 110 2.10 20.67 4.75
CA SER A 110 2.22 21.44 3.51
C SER A 110 1.77 20.61 2.32
N LEU A 111 1.01 21.25 1.43
CA LEU A 111 0.48 20.64 0.21
C LEU A 111 0.98 21.46 -0.97
N ASP A 112 2.00 20.94 -1.65
CA ASP A 112 2.59 21.54 -2.83
C ASP A 112 1.89 21.03 -4.10
N PRO A 113 1.22 21.89 -4.89
CA PRO A 113 0.45 21.46 -6.04
C PRO A 113 1.28 20.90 -7.20
N ARG A 114 2.61 21.06 -7.14
CA ARG A 114 3.57 20.63 -8.16
C ARG A 114 4.41 19.43 -7.72
N GLU A 115 4.66 19.29 -6.42
CA GLU A 115 5.63 18.33 -5.87
C GLU A 115 5.00 17.30 -4.90
N GLY A 116 3.75 17.50 -4.46
CA GLY A 116 3.03 16.57 -3.59
C GLY A 116 2.75 17.14 -2.20
N GLY A 117 2.53 16.28 -1.21
CA GLY A 117 2.29 16.68 0.17
C GLY A 117 3.48 16.31 1.07
N VAL A 118 3.69 17.09 2.14
CA VAL A 118 4.62 16.74 3.21
C VAL A 118 4.05 17.08 4.58
N THR A 119 4.03 16.08 5.44
CA THR A 119 3.62 16.22 6.84
C THR A 119 4.84 16.24 7.75
N HIS A 120 5.11 17.40 8.35
CA HIS A 120 6.14 17.54 9.37
C HIS A 120 5.59 17.07 10.72
N MET A 121 6.13 15.96 11.22
CA MET A 121 5.75 15.34 12.49
C MET A 121 7.00 14.93 13.29
N TYR A 122 6.90 15.01 14.62
CA TYR A 122 7.96 14.68 15.57
C TYR A 122 7.49 13.57 16.51
N GLY A 123 8.26 12.50 16.63
CA GLY A 123 7.91 11.35 17.45
C GLY A 123 6.80 10.48 16.85
N GLY A 124 6.37 9.47 17.60
CA GLY A 124 5.43 8.45 17.16
C GLY A 124 6.09 7.17 16.63
N MET A 125 5.30 6.12 16.45
CA MET A 125 5.78 4.80 16.08
C MET A 125 5.78 4.67 14.55
N SER A 126 6.94 4.87 13.93
CA SER A 126 7.07 4.94 12.46
C SER A 126 6.47 3.72 11.74
N ALA A 127 6.47 2.55 12.37
CA ALA A 127 5.88 1.33 11.84
C ALA A 127 4.38 1.46 11.49
N ILE A 128 3.62 2.29 12.22
CA ILE A 128 2.20 2.53 11.97
C ILE A 128 2.00 3.76 11.09
N THR A 129 2.81 4.80 11.30
CA THR A 129 2.67 6.07 10.59
C THR A 129 3.02 5.97 9.10
N LEU A 130 4.00 5.14 8.72
CA LEU A 130 4.40 4.92 7.33
C LEU A 130 3.28 4.34 6.45
N PRO A 131 2.58 3.26 6.83
CA PRO A 131 1.46 2.73 6.03
C PRO A 131 0.17 3.55 6.17
N ALA A 132 0.04 4.38 7.21
CA ALA A 132 -1.20 5.09 7.51
C ALA A 132 -1.66 6.06 6.40
N GLY A 133 -0.73 6.67 5.65
CA GLY A 133 -1.08 7.54 4.54
C GLY A 133 -1.85 6.81 3.44
N TYR A 134 -1.34 5.65 3.00
CA TYR A 134 -2.01 4.82 1.98
C TYR A 134 -3.33 4.22 2.47
N LEU A 135 -3.37 3.81 3.74
CA LEU A 135 -4.59 3.27 4.35
C LEU A 135 -5.66 4.36 4.47
N GLY A 136 -5.29 5.57 4.89
CA GLY A 136 -6.19 6.72 5.01
C GLY A 136 -6.80 7.14 3.67
N SER A 137 -5.97 7.28 2.64
CA SER A 137 -6.47 7.64 1.29
C SER A 137 -7.38 6.56 0.70
N SER A 138 -7.06 5.28 0.92
CA SER A 138 -7.85 4.15 0.41
C SER A 138 -9.21 4.03 1.12
N LEU A 139 -9.25 4.24 2.44
CA LEU A 139 -10.48 4.18 3.22
C LEU A 139 -11.46 5.31 2.85
N ILE A 140 -10.96 6.55 2.75
CA ILE A 140 -11.80 7.69 2.37
C ILE A 140 -12.25 7.56 0.90
N GLY A 141 -11.39 7.07 0.01
CA GLY A 141 -11.77 6.75 -1.37
C GLY A 141 -12.89 5.70 -1.45
N ALA A 142 -12.78 4.62 -0.67
CA ALA A 142 -13.82 3.60 -0.59
C ALA A 142 -15.16 4.15 -0.04
N LEU A 143 -15.11 5.02 0.97
CA LEU A 143 -16.29 5.69 1.52
C LEU A 143 -16.99 6.59 0.50
N LEU A 144 -16.22 7.37 -0.28
CA LEU A 144 -16.77 8.24 -1.32
C LEU A 144 -17.45 7.42 -2.43
N ILE A 145 -16.82 6.33 -2.86
CA ILE A 145 -17.40 5.40 -3.85
C ILE A 145 -18.68 4.76 -3.30
N PHE A 146 -18.66 4.28 -2.06
CA PHE A 146 -19.82 3.68 -1.42
C PHE A 146 -21.00 4.66 -1.30
N CYS A 147 -20.72 5.92 -0.93
CA CYS A 147 -21.71 6.98 -0.82
C CYS A 147 -22.31 7.35 -2.19
N GLY A 148 -21.50 7.35 -3.26
CA GLY A 148 -21.93 7.64 -4.62
C GLY A 148 -22.90 6.61 -5.22
N PHE A 149 -22.79 5.34 -4.83
CA PHE A 149 -23.67 4.28 -5.34
C PHE A 149 -24.97 4.10 -4.54
N ASN A 150 -25.03 4.55 -3.28
CA ASN A 150 -26.20 4.40 -2.42
C ASN A 150 -26.55 5.71 -1.70
N ILE A 151 -27.33 6.58 -2.36
CA ILE A 151 -27.77 7.86 -1.77
C ILE A 151 -28.78 7.68 -0.61
N VAL A 152 -29.34 6.47 -0.42
CA VAL A 152 -30.41 6.18 0.57
C VAL A 152 -29.97 5.21 1.69
N ALA A 153 -28.81 4.55 1.59
CA ALA A 153 -28.33 3.61 2.63
C ALA A 153 -27.10 4.09 3.41
N SER A 154 -26.54 5.24 3.07
CA SER A 154 -25.27 5.77 3.60
C SER A 154 -25.42 6.75 4.76
N SER A 155 -26.58 7.39 4.93
CA SER A 155 -26.72 8.50 5.90
C SER A 155 -26.88 8.10 7.36
N THR A 156 -27.26 6.87 7.68
CA THR A 156 -27.47 6.45 9.09
C THR A 156 -26.36 5.53 9.56
N ARG A 157 -26.12 4.38 8.92
CA ARG A 157 -25.17 3.39 9.47
C ARG A 157 -23.70 3.81 9.39
N LEU A 158 -23.27 4.40 8.27
CA LEU A 158 -21.92 4.96 8.14
C LEU A 158 -21.76 6.26 8.92
N ALA A 159 -22.80 7.08 9.04
CA ALA A 159 -22.74 8.26 9.89
C ALA A 159 -22.64 7.88 11.37
N TYR A 160 -23.32 6.84 11.85
CA TYR A 160 -23.17 6.35 13.22
C TYR A 160 -21.80 5.70 13.47
N ASP A 161 -21.32 4.84 12.57
CA ASP A 161 -19.98 4.24 12.73
C ASP A 161 -18.87 5.28 12.57
N CYS A 162 -19.02 6.23 11.65
CA CYS A 162 -18.10 7.36 11.50
C CYS A 162 -18.27 8.36 12.66
N HIS A 163 -19.44 8.57 13.26
CA HIS A 163 -19.61 9.46 14.42
C HIS A 163 -19.13 8.80 15.72
N CYS A 164 -19.24 7.48 15.87
CA CYS A 164 -18.68 6.74 17.00
C CYS A 164 -17.16 6.60 16.88
N ALA A 165 -16.65 6.35 15.66
CA ALA A 165 -15.22 6.40 15.39
C ALA A 165 -14.73 7.85 15.53
N LEU A 166 -15.16 8.79 14.69
CA LEU A 166 -14.75 10.19 14.75
C LEU A 166 -15.03 10.84 16.11
N GLY A 167 -16.11 10.50 16.83
CA GLY A 167 -16.38 10.97 18.20
C GLY A 167 -15.43 10.37 19.23
N GLY A 168 -15.15 9.06 19.17
CA GLY A 168 -14.12 8.42 20.00
C GLY A 168 -12.68 8.82 19.61
N TRP A 169 -12.47 9.28 18.39
CA TRP A 169 -11.19 9.74 17.83
C TRP A 169 -10.97 11.24 18.07
N ILE A 170 -12.01 12.08 18.00
CA ILE A 170 -11.99 13.50 18.39
C ILE A 170 -11.90 13.59 19.91
N ALA A 171 -12.60 12.77 20.69
CA ALA A 171 -12.44 12.78 22.16
C ALA A 171 -11.00 12.41 22.58
N ARG A 172 -10.35 11.45 21.90
CA ARG A 172 -8.92 11.12 22.11
C ARG A 172 -7.97 12.16 21.53
N GLY A 173 -8.27 12.72 20.36
CA GLY A 173 -7.49 13.77 19.70
C GLY A 173 -7.57 15.12 20.42
N LEU A 174 -8.69 15.46 21.05
CA LEU A 174 -8.90 16.68 21.83
C LEU A 174 -8.20 16.59 23.20
N LEU A 175 -8.14 15.39 23.80
CA LEU A 175 -7.27 15.10 24.95
C LEU A 175 -5.78 15.21 24.58
N VAL A 176 -5.40 14.84 23.36
CA VAL A 176 -4.03 14.97 22.84
C VAL A 176 -3.70 16.41 22.41
N HIS A 177 -4.69 17.19 21.95
CA HIS A 177 -4.52 18.61 21.64
C HIS A 177 -4.24 19.47 22.89
N GLN A 178 -4.56 18.97 24.10
CA GLN A 178 -4.13 19.62 25.35
C GLN A 178 -2.73 19.17 25.83
N THR A 179 -2.17 18.10 25.25
CA THR A 179 -0.82 17.61 25.57
C THR A 179 0.19 17.85 24.43
N CYS A 180 -0.21 18.57 23.37
CA CYS A 180 0.62 19.05 22.26
C CYS A 180 0.86 20.57 22.35
#